data_AF-A0A9D5TR13-F1
#
_entry.id   AF-A0A9D5TR13-F1
#
_cell.length_a   1.000
_cell.length_b   1.000
_cell.length_c   1.000
_cell.angle_alpha   90.00
_cell.angle_beta   90.00
_cell.angle_gamma   90.00
#
_symmetry.space_group_name_H-M   'P 1'
#
loop_
_entity.id
_entity.type
_entity.pdbx_description
1 polymer ?
#
loop_
_entity_poly.entity_id
_entity_poly.type
_entity_poly.pdbx_seq_one_letter_code
_entity_poly.pdbx_strand_id
1 'polypeptide(L)' 'MKILITTDVYVITTNGVATSVKNLIDELLKNGHEIRVLTFSETHHSYKDGFVYYLRSMPFAVYPDLR' A
#
# COMPACT_ATOMS: atom_id res chain seq x y z
N MET A 1 -16.79 -9.06 -0.94
CA MET A 1 -16.35 -8.57 -2.29
C MET A 1 -14.82 -8.57 -2.35
N LYS A 2 -14.21 -8.46 -3.55
CA LYS A 2 -12.75 -8.34 -3.70
C LYS A 2 -12.35 -6.89 -3.89
N ILE A 3 -11.43 -6.38 -3.08
CA ILE A 3 -11.04 -4.96 -3.05
C ILE A 3 -9.51 -4.86 -3.12
N LEU A 4 -9.00 -4.04 -4.04
CA LEU A 4 -7.59 -3.70 -4.17
C LEU A 4 -7.38 -2.24 -3.76
N ILE A 5 -6.52 -2.00 -2.78
CA ILE A 5 -6.10 -0.65 -2.35
C ILE A 5 -4.68 -0.42 -2.85
N THR A 6 -4.46 0.66 -3.58
CA THR A 6 -3.14 1.04 -4.12
C THR A 6 -2.62 2.29 -3.42
N THR A 7 -1.41 2.26 -2.86
CA THR A 7 -0.82 3.40 -2.13
C THR A 7 0.67 3.49 -2.36
N ASP A 8 1.21 4.70 -2.45
CA ASP A 8 2.63 4.96 -2.64
C ASP A 8 3.47 4.50 -1.44
N VAL A 9 2.98 4.77 -0.23
CA VAL A 9 3.58 4.36 1.04
C VAL A 9 2.51 3.70 1.91
N TYR A 10 2.76 2.47 2.34
CA TYR A 10 1.91 1.76 3.31
C TYR A 10 2.65 1.63 4.65
N VAL A 11 2.81 2.75 5.34
CA VAL A 11 3.30 2.79 6.72
C VAL A 11 2.10 3.07 7.61
N ILE A 12 1.64 2.07 8.36
CA ILE A 12 0.44 2.13 9.21
C ILE A 12 0.62 3.10 10.41
N THR A 13 1.77 3.77 10.52
CA THR A 13 2.14 4.57 11.69
C THR A 13 2.71 5.91 11.26
N THR A 14 1.95 6.99 11.52
CA THR A 14 2.40 8.31 12.05
C THR A 14 1.44 9.47 11.72
N ASN A 15 0.55 9.35 10.72
CA ASN A 15 -0.31 10.45 10.25
C ASN A 15 -1.82 10.10 10.26
N GLY A 16 -2.68 11.12 10.38
CA GLY A 16 -4.15 10.94 10.43
C GLY A 16 -4.74 10.16 9.24
N VAL A 17 -4.14 10.28 8.05
CA VAL A 17 -4.54 9.55 6.84
C VAL A 17 -4.28 8.04 6.96
N ALA A 18 -3.11 7.65 7.48
CA ALA A 18 -2.75 6.24 7.65
C ALA A 18 -3.74 5.54 8.60
N THR A 19 -4.16 6.23 9.65
CA THR A 19 -5.18 5.75 10.60
C THR A 19 -6.54 5.56 9.91
N SER A 20 -6.99 6.50 9.08
CA SER A 20 -8.26 6.37 8.35
C SER A 20 -8.25 5.18 7.37
N VAL A 21 -7.15 4.99 6.64
CA VAL A 21 -6.99 3.86 5.72
C VAL A 21 -6.97 2.53 6.48
N LYS A 22 -6.28 2.46 7.61
CA LYS A 22 -6.26 1.28 8.47
C LYS A 22 -7.67 0.93 8.98
N ASN A 23 -8.40 1.92 9.51
CA ASN A 23 -9.76 1.73 10.00
C ASN A 23 -10.70 1.23 8.90
N LEU A 24 -10.57 1.76 7.68
CA LEU A 24 -11.32 1.28 6.53
C LEU A 24 -11.02 -0.19 6.21
N ILE A 25 -9.74 -0.57 6.18
CA ILE A 25 -9.30 -1.94 5.93
C ILE A 25 -9.86 -2.88 7.01
N ASP A 26 -9.72 -2.51 8.29
CA ASP A 26 -10.19 -3.32 9.41
C ASP A 26 -11.72 -3.55 9.34
N GLU A 27 -12.49 -2.52 9.00
CA GLU A 27 -13.94 -2.61 8.90
C GLU A 27 -14.39 -3.44 7.68
N LEU A 28 -13.73 -3.28 6.55
CA LEU A 28 -13.99 -4.08 5.36
C LEU A 28 -13.64 -5.56 5.58
N LEU A 29 -12.56 -5.87 6.30
CA LEU A 29 -12.20 -7.25 6.67
C LEU A 29 -13.26 -7.87 7.59
N LYS A 30 -13.72 -7.13 8.61
CA LYS A 30 -14.80 -7.57 9.50
C LYS A 30 -16.10 -7.86 8.77
N ASN A 31 -16.42 -7.07 7.75
CA ASN A 31 -17.59 -7.27 6.89
C ASN A 31 -17.41 -8.41 5.86
N GLY A 32 -16.33 -9.19 5.94
CA GLY A 32 -16.10 -10.37 5.11
C GLY A 32 -15.62 -10.06 3.69
N HIS A 33 -15.03 -8.88 3.47
CA HIS A 33 -14.43 -8.54 2.18
C HIS A 33 -13.01 -9.11 2.08
N GLU A 34 -12.64 -9.59 0.89
CA GLU A 34 -11.26 -9.97 0.58
C GLU A 34 -10.52 -8.71 0.15
N ILE A 35 -9.53 -8.30 0.95
CA ILE A 35 -8.73 -7.09 0.69
C ILE A 35 -7.33 -7.50 0.26
N ARG A 36 -6.77 -6.75 -0.69
CA ARG A 36 -5.34 -6.75 -0.99
C ARG A 36 -4.85 -5.31 -1.04
N VAL A 37 -3.66 -5.07 -0.50
CA VAL A 37 -3.00 -3.77 -0.58
C VAL A 37 -1.81 -3.90 -1.53
N LEU A 38 -1.64 -2.96 -2.46
CA LEU A 38 -0.50 -2.89 -3.36
C LEU A 38 0.23 -1.58 -3.11
N THR A 39 1.50 -1.67 -2.77
CA THR A 39 2.33 -0.51 -2.41
C THR A 39 3.75 -0.65 -2.92
N PHE A 40 4.56 0.40 -2.83
CA PHE A 40 5.98 0.31 -3.18
C PHE A 40 6.77 -0.28 -2.02
N SER A 41 7.71 -1.15 -2.37
CA SER A 41 8.72 -1.69 -1.47
C SER A 41 9.73 -0.59 -1.13
N GLU A 42 10.10 -0.51 0.15
CA GLU A 42 11.25 0.29 0.59
C GLU A 42 12.59 -0.30 0.12
N THR A 43 12.57 -1.54 -0.37
CA THR A 43 13.73 -2.24 -0.93
C THR A 43 13.59 -2.42 -2.44
N HIS A 44 14.69 -2.76 -3.12
CA HIS A 44 14.65 -3.09 -4.56
C HIS A 44 13.99 -4.45 -4.88
N HIS A 45 13.41 -5.11 -3.89
CA HIS A 45 12.77 -6.40 -4.02
C HIS A 45 11.27 -6.30 -3.82
N SER A 46 10.53 -7.06 -4.63
CA SER A 46 9.10 -7.24 -4.42
C SER A 46 8.89 -8.34 -3.41
N TYR A 47 8.01 -8.13 -2.45
CA TYR A 47 7.67 -9.12 -1.43
C TYR A 47 6.21 -9.01 -1.05
N LYS A 48 5.74 -9.99 -0.28
CA LYS A 48 4.37 -10.05 0.21
C LYS A 48 4.40 -10.21 1.72
N ASP A 49 3.59 -9.43 2.41
CA ASP A 49 3.33 -9.56 3.83
C ASP A 49 1.81 -9.62 4.07
N GLY A 50 1.31 -10.78 4.48
CA GLY A 50 -0.13 -11.01 4.65
C GLY A 50 -0.92 -10.72 3.36
N PHE A 51 -1.79 -9.70 3.42
CA PHE A 51 -2.57 -9.23 2.28
C PHE A 51 -1.96 -8.03 1.55
N VAL A 52 -0.75 -7.61 1.95
CA VAL A 52 -0.01 -6.48 1.38
C VAL A 52 1.04 -6.99 0.39
N TYR A 53 1.10 -6.36 -0.76
CA TYR A 53 2.01 -6.65 -1.86
C TYR A 53 2.90 -5.44 -2.06
N TYR A 54 4.19 -5.61 -1.80
CA TYR A 54 5.20 -4.60 -1.98
C TYR A 54 5.85 -4.81 -3.34
N LEU A 55 5.66 -3.85 -4.25
CA LEU A 55 6.24 -3.84 -5.58
C LEU A 55 7.60 -3.17 -5.55
N ARG A 56 8.57 -3.75 -6.26
CA ARG A 56 9.83 -3.06 -6.48
C ARG A 56 9.54 -1.82 -7.31
N SER A 57 10.06 -0.67 -6.90
CA SER A 57 10.15 0.49 -7.78
C SER A 57 11.47 0.42 -8.55
N MET A 58 11.45 0.82 -9.81
CA MET A 58 12.67 1.12 -10.55
C MET A 58 12.70 2.63 -10.75
N PRO A 59 13.80 3.31 -10.35
CA PRO A 59 13.94 4.73 -10.64
C PRO A 59 13.93 4.89 -12.17
N PHE A 60 13.00 5.68 -12.68
CA PHE A 60 12.91 5.99 -14.10
C PHE A 60 12.87 7.49 -14.26
N ALA A 61 13.85 8.04 -14.99
CA ALA A 61 13.98 9.47 -15.24
C ALA A 61 13.01 9.93 -16.34
N VAL A 62 11.68 9.76 -16.13
CA VAL A 62 10.67 10.33 -17.05
C VAL A 62 10.67 11.86 -16.91
N TYR A 63 10.94 12.34 -15.70
CA TYR A 63 10.89 13.76 -15.35
C TYR A 63 12.22 14.15 -14.69
N PRO A 64 13.14 14.76 -15.46
CA PRO A 64 14.49 15.08 -14.97
C PRO A 64 14.51 16.16 -13.86
N ASP A 65 13.42 16.92 -13.67
CA ASP A 65 13.37 18.07 -12.77
C ASP A 65 12.50 17.88 -11.50
N LEU A 66 12.03 16.66 -11.21
CA LEU A 66 11.37 16.36 -9.93
C LEU A 66 12.44 16.33 -8.82
N ARG A 67 12.55 17.46 -8.11
CA ARG A 67 13.42 17.68 -6.94
C ARG A 67 12.74 17.29 -5.64
#